data_AF-J1L2K9-F1
#
_entry.id   AF-J1L2K9-F1
#
_cell.length_a   1.000
_cell.length_b   1.000
_cell.length_c   1.000
_cell.angle_alpha   90.00
_cell.angle_beta   90.00
_cell.angle_gamma   90.00
#
_symmetry.space_group_name_H-M   'P 1'
#
loop_
_entity.id
_entity.type
_entity.pdbx_description
1 polymer ?
#
loop_
_entity_poly.entity_id
_entity_poly.type
_entity_poly.pdbx_seq_one_letter_code
_entity_poly.pdbx_strand_id
1 'polypeptide(L)'
;MHGAWTVRSAEITVEGQPGELVLLYEDFSDACPGMGRYTIEFRRGGEVLYTYHTNTHEYPPGSPQSAESVALTTFSLLANALPERPDTFLLHPPEPRVRPAPAEPREGALIILGSPRRHGNTATLAGWAADACAAAGLGTTFVYPDERAIGHCTACYRCFNTGRCVIEDDMDGVIRAIEAARLIVVCTPVAAGTVSAALKDLIDRSLSLAAARALSGQTPVQWGLLCSAGVEDFTCVYRVVHAFFTRLGIRPLGNVLVPDVDEVTDLRADPDREKDLRDQMGALLATMALPDNKP
;
A
#
# COMPACT_ATOMS: atom_id res chain seq x y z
N MET A 1 -8.91 -8.99 15.89
CA MET A 1 -9.41 -9.83 14.79
C MET A 1 -10.89 -9.53 14.68
N HIS A 2 -11.32 -8.89 13.60
CA HIS A 2 -12.72 -8.51 13.42
C HIS A 2 -13.56 -9.78 13.32
N GLY A 3 -14.55 -9.93 14.19
CA GLY A 3 -15.41 -11.12 14.19
C GLY A 3 -16.29 -11.12 12.95
N ALA A 4 -16.30 -12.22 12.19
CA ALA A 4 -17.27 -12.43 11.13
C ALA A 4 -18.52 -13.11 11.71
N TRP A 5 -19.71 -12.61 11.40
CA TRP A 5 -20.95 -13.30 11.74
C TRP A 5 -21.75 -13.67 10.49
N THR A 6 -22.51 -14.75 10.61
CA THR A 6 -23.35 -15.23 9.52
C THR A 6 -24.60 -14.37 9.43
N VAL A 7 -24.80 -13.75 8.27
CA VAL A 7 -26.02 -13.01 7.92
C VAL A 7 -27.07 -13.97 7.36
N ARG A 8 -26.63 -14.91 6.50
CA ARG A 8 -27.49 -15.90 5.86
C ARG A 8 -26.69 -17.14 5.48
N SER A 9 -27.30 -18.31 5.51
CA SER A 9 -26.74 -19.53 4.93
C SER A 9 -27.80 -20.34 4.19
N ALA A 10 -27.36 -21.22 3.31
CA ALA A 10 -28.21 -22.16 2.58
C ALA A 10 -27.41 -23.43 2.25
N GLU A 11 -28.01 -24.59 2.48
CA GLU A 11 -27.49 -25.85 1.96
C GLU A 11 -27.85 -25.97 0.48
N ILE A 12 -26.85 -26.23 -0.36
CA ILE A 12 -27.03 -26.41 -1.81
C ILE A 12 -26.29 -27.68 -2.26
N THR A 13 -26.83 -28.36 -3.26
CA THR A 13 -26.18 -29.53 -3.87
C THR A 13 -25.58 -29.11 -5.21
N VAL A 14 -24.29 -29.36 -5.39
CA VAL A 14 -23.53 -28.95 -6.58
C VAL A 14 -22.77 -30.17 -7.07
N GLU A 15 -22.97 -30.56 -8.33
CA GLU A 15 -22.38 -31.80 -8.89
C GLU A 15 -22.72 -33.07 -8.08
N GLY A 16 -23.94 -33.13 -7.50
CA GLY A 16 -24.39 -34.25 -6.69
C GLY A 16 -23.75 -34.35 -5.30
N GLN A 17 -22.92 -33.38 -4.91
CA GLN A 17 -22.29 -33.30 -3.59
C GLN A 17 -22.88 -32.14 -2.77
N PRO A 18 -23.22 -32.36 -1.49
CA PRO A 18 -23.71 -31.29 -0.63
C PRO A 18 -22.63 -30.24 -0.37
N GLY A 19 -23.06 -29.00 -0.18
CA GLY A 19 -22.22 -27.90 0.24
C GLY A 19 -23.05 -26.79 0.88
N GLU A 20 -22.37 -25.81 1.45
CA GLU A 20 -22.98 -24.70 2.16
C GLU A 20 -22.62 -23.39 1.49
N LEU A 21 -23.62 -22.58 1.14
CA LEU A 21 -23.42 -21.20 0.74
C LEU A 21 -23.67 -20.31 1.97
N VAL A 22 -22.69 -19.49 2.34
CA VAL A 22 -22.74 -18.64 3.53
C VAL A 22 -22.48 -17.19 3.15
N LEU A 23 -23.34 -16.28 3.57
CA LEU A 23 -23.12 -14.84 3.57
C LEU A 23 -22.68 -14.40 4.97
N LEU A 24 -21.48 -13.84 5.04
CA LEU A 24 -20.86 -13.30 6.24
C LEU A 24 -20.83 -11.78 6.19
N TYR A 25 -20.82 -11.16 7.37
CA TYR A 25 -20.50 -9.76 7.55
C TYR A 25 -19.37 -9.60 8.57
N GLU A 26 -18.50 -8.63 8.31
CA GLU A 26 -17.40 -8.21 9.18
C GLU A 26 -17.43 -6.69 9.33
N ASP A 27 -17.36 -6.22 10.57
CA ASP A 27 -17.24 -4.80 10.90
C ASP A 27 -15.78 -4.39 11.04
N PHE A 28 -15.33 -3.49 10.17
CA PHE A 28 -13.99 -2.91 10.17
C PHE A 28 -13.99 -1.43 10.60
N SER A 29 -15.07 -0.94 11.21
CA SER A 29 -15.23 0.47 11.59
C SER A 29 -14.10 1.00 12.49
N ASP A 30 -13.49 0.15 13.32
CA ASP A 30 -12.34 0.52 14.16
C ASP A 30 -11.09 0.85 13.34
N ALA A 31 -10.88 0.15 12.23
CA ALA A 31 -9.71 0.33 11.35
C ALA A 31 -9.99 1.32 10.22
N CYS A 32 -11.23 1.36 9.74
CA CYS A 32 -11.69 2.23 8.66
C CYS A 32 -13.13 2.69 8.95
N PRO A 33 -13.34 3.95 9.36
CA PRO A 33 -14.65 4.40 9.82
C PRO A 33 -15.80 4.09 8.85
N GLY A 34 -16.85 3.42 9.37
CA GLY A 34 -18.04 3.05 8.60
C GLY A 34 -17.83 1.93 7.58
N MET A 35 -16.69 1.22 7.64
CA MET A 35 -16.41 0.10 6.75
C MET A 35 -17.03 -1.20 7.27
N GLY A 36 -17.95 -1.75 6.49
CA GLY A 36 -18.44 -3.13 6.64
C GLY A 36 -18.12 -3.94 5.38
N ARG A 37 -17.73 -5.20 5.56
CA ARG A 37 -17.43 -6.13 4.46
C ARG A 37 -18.43 -7.28 4.48
N TYR A 38 -19.04 -7.55 3.34
CA TYR A 38 -19.85 -8.74 3.10
C TYR A 38 -19.05 -9.75 2.28
N THR A 39 -19.05 -10.99 2.73
CA THR A 39 -18.32 -12.09 2.06
C THR A 39 -19.28 -13.26 1.85
N ILE A 40 -19.43 -13.71 0.61
CA ILE A 40 -20.16 -14.94 0.28
C ILE A 40 -19.14 -16.04 0.04
N GLU A 41 -19.29 -17.17 0.72
CA GLU A 41 -18.46 -18.35 0.55
C GLU A 41 -19.31 -19.54 0.17
N PHE A 42 -18.90 -20.29 -0.86
CA PHE A 42 -19.37 -21.66 -1.03
C PHE A 42 -18.35 -22.60 -0.40
N ARG A 43 -18.81 -23.48 0.47
CA ARG A 43 -17.98 -24.39 1.25
C ARG A 43 -18.39 -25.84 1.06
N ARG A 44 -17.41 -26.74 1.05
CA ARG A 44 -17.62 -28.20 1.04
C ARG A 44 -16.61 -28.87 1.95
N GLY A 45 -17.08 -29.69 2.90
CA GLY A 45 -16.19 -30.40 3.81
C GLY A 45 -15.24 -29.51 4.63
N GLY A 46 -15.64 -28.25 4.88
CA GLY A 46 -14.80 -27.25 5.56
C GLY A 46 -13.85 -26.45 4.65
N GLU A 47 -13.72 -26.83 3.37
CA GLU A 47 -12.95 -26.08 2.38
C GLU A 47 -13.82 -25.00 1.72
N VAL A 48 -13.26 -23.81 1.51
CA VAL A 48 -13.90 -22.75 0.72
C VAL A 48 -13.54 -22.99 -0.74
N LEU A 49 -14.55 -23.06 -1.62
CA LEU A 49 -14.38 -23.31 -3.05
C LEU A 49 -14.70 -22.09 -3.92
N TYR A 50 -15.45 -21.13 -3.37
CA TYR A 50 -15.79 -19.88 -4.05
C TYR A 50 -15.87 -18.75 -3.02
N THR A 51 -15.46 -17.57 -3.44
CA THR A 51 -15.56 -16.34 -2.65
C THR A 51 -16.10 -15.20 -3.51
N TYR A 52 -17.00 -14.42 -2.94
CA TYR A 52 -17.37 -13.11 -3.46
C TYR A 52 -17.33 -12.10 -2.32
N HIS A 53 -16.86 -10.89 -2.61
CA HIS A 53 -16.76 -9.82 -1.63
C HIS A 53 -17.41 -8.54 -2.14
N THR A 54 -17.98 -7.78 -1.22
CA THR A 54 -18.34 -6.39 -1.43
C THR A 54 -18.23 -5.63 -0.12
N ASN A 55 -17.87 -4.34 -0.16
CA ASN A 55 -17.77 -3.51 1.04
C ASN A 55 -18.52 -2.18 0.91
N THR A 56 -18.83 -1.58 2.06
CA THR A 56 -19.63 -0.35 2.13
C THR A 56 -19.01 0.85 1.44
N HIS A 57 -17.68 0.90 1.26
CA HIS A 57 -16.99 2.02 0.60
C HIS A 57 -17.02 1.95 -0.93
N GLU A 58 -17.41 0.81 -1.51
CA GLU A 58 -17.61 0.70 -2.97
C GLU A 58 -18.82 1.51 -3.47
N TYR A 59 -19.71 1.91 -2.57
CA TYR A 59 -21.00 2.55 -2.91
C TYR A 59 -21.03 3.99 -2.38
N PRO A 60 -20.95 5.01 -3.25
CA PRO A 60 -21.04 6.40 -2.81
C PRO A 60 -22.45 6.76 -2.31
N PRO A 61 -22.63 7.85 -1.54
CA PRO A 61 -23.91 8.24 -0.94
C PRO A 61 -25.12 8.40 -1.88
N GLY A 62 -24.90 8.47 -3.20
CA GLY A 62 -25.96 8.52 -4.21
C GLY A 62 -26.21 7.20 -4.96
N SER A 63 -25.55 6.11 -4.57
CA SER A 63 -25.72 4.81 -5.20
C SER A 63 -27.14 4.26 -4.96
N PRO A 64 -27.83 3.72 -5.99
CA PRO A 64 -29.13 3.08 -5.82
C PRO A 64 -29.03 1.74 -5.05
N GLN A 65 -27.82 1.22 -4.89
CA GLN A 65 -27.53 -0.03 -4.20
C GLN A 65 -26.58 0.21 -3.03
N SER A 66 -26.79 -0.51 -1.94
CA SER A 66 -25.86 -0.65 -0.82
C SER A 66 -25.09 -1.96 -0.92
N ALA A 67 -23.94 -2.06 -0.23
CA ALA A 67 -23.17 -3.29 -0.12
C ALA A 67 -24.03 -4.47 0.39
N GLU A 68 -24.89 -4.22 1.37
CA GLU A 68 -25.83 -5.23 1.88
C GLU A 68 -26.81 -5.71 0.81
N SER A 69 -27.44 -4.78 0.07
CA SER A 69 -28.41 -5.13 -0.97
C SER A 69 -27.77 -5.94 -2.10
N VAL A 70 -26.53 -5.58 -2.48
CA VAL A 70 -25.77 -6.33 -3.48
C VAL A 70 -25.39 -7.70 -2.94
N ALA A 71 -24.91 -7.80 -1.69
CA ALA A 71 -24.57 -9.08 -1.09
C ALA A 71 -25.77 -10.03 -1.00
N LEU A 72 -26.94 -9.55 -0.56
CA LEU A 72 -28.17 -10.35 -0.47
C LEU A 72 -28.68 -10.81 -1.86
N THR A 73 -28.58 -9.93 -2.85
CA THR A 73 -28.95 -10.23 -4.24
C THR A 73 -28.00 -11.27 -4.83
N THR A 74 -26.68 -11.06 -4.71
CA THR A 74 -25.66 -11.99 -5.18
C THR A 74 -25.76 -13.34 -4.50
N PHE A 75 -26.03 -13.39 -3.19
CA PHE A 75 -26.27 -14.65 -2.47
C PHE A 75 -27.44 -15.42 -3.08
N SER A 76 -28.57 -14.73 -3.33
CA SER A 76 -29.76 -15.37 -3.91
C SER A 76 -29.53 -15.83 -5.35
N LEU A 77 -28.75 -15.10 -6.14
CA LEU A 77 -28.36 -15.51 -7.49
C LEU A 77 -27.45 -16.75 -7.45
N LEU A 78 -26.42 -16.75 -6.59
CA LEU A 78 -25.49 -17.87 -6.46
C LEU A 78 -26.17 -19.14 -5.95
N ALA A 79 -27.12 -19.03 -5.01
CA ALA A 79 -27.86 -20.18 -4.50
C ALA A 79 -28.60 -20.95 -5.61
N ASN A 80 -29.01 -20.26 -6.69
CA ASN A 80 -29.66 -20.88 -7.84
C ASN A 80 -28.66 -21.25 -8.94
N ALA A 81 -27.71 -20.36 -9.26
CA ALA A 81 -26.82 -20.53 -10.42
C ALA A 81 -25.68 -21.54 -10.18
N LEU A 82 -25.18 -21.65 -8.95
CA LEU A 82 -24.02 -22.49 -8.63
C LEU A 82 -24.31 -24.00 -8.76
N PRO A 83 -25.51 -24.51 -8.36
CA PRO A 83 -25.95 -25.87 -8.69
C PRO A 83 -26.11 -26.16 -10.18
N GLU A 84 -26.57 -25.17 -10.96
CA GLU A 84 -26.87 -25.34 -12.39
C GLU A 84 -25.63 -25.27 -13.28
N ARG A 85 -24.67 -24.41 -12.93
CA ARG A 85 -23.48 -24.10 -13.75
C ARG A 85 -22.22 -23.95 -12.90
N PRO A 86 -21.79 -25.00 -12.18
CA PRO A 86 -20.65 -24.94 -11.26
C PRO A 86 -19.34 -24.54 -11.95
N ASP A 87 -19.17 -24.99 -13.18
CA ASP A 87 -18.06 -24.67 -14.07
C ASP A 87 -17.92 -23.19 -14.41
N THR A 88 -18.94 -22.36 -14.16
CA THR A 88 -18.82 -20.89 -14.32
C THR A 88 -18.19 -20.23 -13.08
N PHE A 89 -18.30 -20.86 -11.91
CA PHE A 89 -17.94 -20.24 -10.62
C PHE A 89 -16.71 -20.88 -9.98
N LEU A 90 -16.51 -22.18 -10.16
CA LEU A 90 -15.48 -22.96 -9.46
C LEU A 90 -14.19 -23.15 -10.27
N LEU A 91 -13.95 -22.31 -11.28
CA LEU A 91 -12.77 -22.39 -12.17
C LEU A 91 -11.48 -21.92 -11.50
N HIS A 92 -11.59 -21.00 -10.55
CA HIS A 92 -10.46 -20.36 -9.93
C HIS A 92 -10.48 -20.60 -8.42
N PRO A 93 -9.32 -20.82 -7.80
CA PRO A 93 -9.24 -20.91 -6.36
C PRO A 93 -9.79 -19.60 -5.75
N PRO A 94 -10.49 -19.69 -4.61
CA PRO A 94 -11.01 -18.49 -3.95
C PRO A 94 -9.86 -17.55 -3.57
N GLU A 95 -10.13 -16.26 -3.60
CA GLU A 95 -9.17 -15.28 -3.11
C GLU A 95 -9.00 -15.43 -1.59
N PRO A 96 -7.78 -15.28 -1.06
CA PRO A 96 -7.60 -15.24 0.38
C PRO A 96 -8.34 -14.02 0.95
N ARG A 97 -9.00 -14.19 2.11
CA ARG A 97 -9.76 -13.13 2.77
C ARG A 97 -8.98 -11.85 3.01
N VAL A 98 -7.67 -11.98 3.23
CA VAL A 98 -6.74 -10.87 3.34
C VAL A 98 -5.45 -11.29 2.64
N ARG A 99 -4.90 -10.37 1.86
CA ARG A 99 -3.58 -10.50 1.25
C ARG A 99 -2.56 -10.85 2.35
N PRO A 100 -1.83 -11.96 2.22
CA PRO A 100 -0.87 -12.35 3.24
C PRO A 100 0.25 -11.32 3.31
N ALA A 101 0.71 -11.05 4.51
CA ALA A 101 1.91 -10.27 4.73
C ALA A 101 3.15 -11.06 4.26
N PRO A 102 4.27 -10.39 3.95
CA PRO A 102 5.52 -11.08 3.66
C PRO A 102 5.92 -11.97 4.84
N ALA A 103 6.39 -13.18 4.54
CA ALA A 103 6.89 -14.13 5.54
C ALA A 103 8.24 -13.69 6.13
N GLU A 104 9.07 -13.00 5.33
CA GLU A 104 10.41 -12.58 5.71
C GLU A 104 10.41 -11.30 6.57
N PRO A 105 11.40 -11.14 7.48
CA PRO A 105 11.57 -9.93 8.26
C PRO A 105 11.85 -8.71 7.37
N ARG A 106 11.51 -7.53 7.89
CA ARG A 106 11.74 -6.27 7.16
C ARG A 106 13.18 -5.83 7.34
N GLU A 107 13.91 -5.75 6.23
CA GLU A 107 15.33 -5.46 6.22
C GLU A 107 15.62 -4.30 5.25
N GLY A 108 16.71 -3.58 5.52
CA GLY A 108 17.19 -2.54 4.61
C GLY A 108 16.25 -1.34 4.41
N ALA A 109 16.49 -0.63 3.31
CA ALA A 109 15.81 0.59 2.92
C ALA A 109 15.30 0.52 1.47
N LEU A 110 14.12 1.07 1.23
CA LEU A 110 13.59 1.34 -0.11
C LEU A 110 13.68 2.83 -0.38
N ILE A 111 14.37 3.21 -1.45
CA ILE A 111 14.46 4.58 -1.92
C ILE A 111 13.54 4.76 -3.13
N ILE A 112 12.49 5.57 -2.96
CA ILE A 112 11.54 5.94 -4.01
C ILE A 112 12.01 7.27 -4.59
N LEU A 113 12.54 7.26 -5.80
CA LEU A 113 13.02 8.46 -6.48
C LEU A 113 11.94 9.03 -7.40
N GLY A 114 11.23 10.07 -6.95
CA GLY A 114 10.17 10.74 -7.71
C GLY A 114 10.66 11.65 -8.83
N SER A 115 11.97 11.87 -8.98
CA SER A 115 12.52 12.66 -10.09
C SER A 115 12.84 11.77 -11.31
N PRO A 116 12.36 12.13 -12.52
CA PRO A 116 12.78 11.46 -13.75
C PRO A 116 14.24 11.78 -14.13
N ARG A 117 14.86 12.80 -13.52
CA ARG A 117 16.23 13.23 -13.83
C ARG A 117 17.24 12.39 -13.03
N ARG A 118 17.76 11.32 -13.62
CA ARG A 118 18.71 10.37 -12.99
C ARG A 118 20.05 10.97 -12.53
N HIS A 119 20.42 12.12 -13.06
CA HIS A 119 21.65 12.83 -12.71
C HIS A 119 21.39 14.22 -12.11
N GLY A 120 20.16 14.49 -11.67
CA GLY A 120 19.79 15.77 -11.06
C GLY A 120 20.03 15.82 -9.54
N ASN A 121 19.76 16.98 -8.95
CA ASN A 121 19.93 17.23 -7.51
C ASN A 121 19.16 16.26 -6.62
N THR A 122 17.90 15.92 -6.97
CA THR A 122 17.12 14.91 -6.22
C THR A 122 17.74 13.51 -6.30
N ALA A 123 18.31 13.13 -7.45
CA ALA A 123 18.98 11.83 -7.60
C ALA A 123 20.30 11.79 -6.81
N THR A 124 21.01 12.91 -6.76
CA THR A 124 22.20 13.08 -5.92
C THR A 124 21.86 12.91 -4.43
N LEU A 125 20.81 13.60 -3.96
CA LEU A 125 20.26 13.42 -2.60
C LEU A 125 19.89 11.95 -2.31
N ALA A 126 19.30 11.25 -3.28
CA ALA A 126 18.96 9.84 -3.15
C ALA A 126 20.22 8.95 -3.03
N GLY A 127 21.30 9.29 -3.75
CA GLY A 127 22.60 8.64 -3.60
C GLY A 127 23.20 8.86 -2.21
N TRP A 128 23.19 10.09 -1.70
CA TRP A 128 23.66 10.40 -0.34
C TRP A 128 22.84 9.70 0.73
N ALA A 129 21.52 9.58 0.55
CA ALA A 129 20.66 8.81 1.42
C ALA A 129 21.01 7.31 1.38
N ALA A 130 21.35 6.78 0.21
CA ALA A 130 21.80 5.39 0.08
C ALA A 130 23.13 5.14 0.81
N ASP A 131 24.09 6.06 0.67
CA ASP A 131 25.37 6.00 1.39
C ASP A 131 25.15 6.03 2.92
N ALA A 132 24.27 6.91 3.40
CA ALA A 132 23.92 7.01 4.81
C ALA A 132 23.23 5.72 5.32
N CYS A 133 22.34 5.12 4.51
CA CYS A 133 21.73 3.83 4.81
C CYS A 133 22.79 2.72 4.91
N ALA A 134 23.72 2.66 3.96
CA ALA A 134 24.81 1.68 3.97
C ALA A 134 25.70 1.83 5.22
N ALA A 135 26.03 3.08 5.60
CA ALA A 135 26.78 3.36 6.83
C ALA A 135 26.02 2.93 8.11
N ALA A 136 24.68 2.93 8.06
CA ALA A 136 23.81 2.43 9.13
C ALA A 136 23.54 0.91 9.04
N GLY A 137 24.20 0.18 8.13
CA GLY A 137 24.03 -1.27 7.96
C GLY A 137 22.74 -1.68 7.24
N LEU A 138 22.09 -0.74 6.53
CA LEU A 138 20.87 -0.99 5.76
C LEU A 138 21.21 -1.11 4.27
N GLY A 139 20.99 -2.30 3.68
CA GLY A 139 21.02 -2.47 2.23
C GLY A 139 19.90 -1.68 1.55
N THR A 140 20.15 -1.10 0.37
CA THR A 140 19.21 -0.20 -0.31
C THR A 140 18.68 -0.79 -1.61
N THR A 141 17.38 -0.67 -1.86
CA THR A 141 16.75 -0.93 -3.16
C THR A 141 16.11 0.35 -3.69
N PHE A 142 16.11 0.55 -5.01
CA PHE A 142 15.50 1.71 -5.65
C PHE A 142 14.21 1.38 -6.39
N VAL A 143 13.25 2.30 -6.32
CA VAL A 143 12.07 2.35 -7.19
C VAL A 143 12.03 3.72 -7.86
N TYR A 144 11.96 3.69 -9.20
CA TYR A 144 11.77 4.86 -10.06
C TYR A 144 10.33 4.82 -10.57
N PRO A 145 9.38 5.60 -10.00
CA PRO A 145 7.98 5.52 -10.39
C PRO A 145 7.74 5.81 -11.89
N ASP A 146 8.58 6.65 -12.49
CA ASP A 146 8.49 6.99 -13.91
C ASP A 146 8.96 5.87 -14.87
N GLU A 147 9.58 4.80 -14.36
CA GLU A 147 9.94 3.59 -15.11
C GLU A 147 8.96 2.44 -14.89
N ARG A 148 7.88 2.66 -14.14
CA ARG A 148 6.87 1.66 -13.83
C ARG A 148 5.59 1.96 -14.58
N ALA A 149 4.98 0.92 -15.15
CA ALA A 149 3.62 1.02 -15.66
C ALA A 149 2.65 0.95 -14.48
N ILE A 150 2.37 2.10 -13.85
CA ILE A 150 1.40 2.22 -12.75
C ILE A 150 0.23 3.08 -13.23
N GLY A 151 -0.97 2.49 -13.27
CA GLY A 151 -2.20 3.24 -13.56
C GLY A 151 -2.67 4.08 -12.38
N HIS A 152 -3.52 5.08 -12.62
CA HIS A 152 -4.07 5.91 -11.56
C HIS A 152 -5.06 5.15 -10.67
N CYS A 153 -5.19 5.58 -9.41
CA CYS A 153 -6.22 5.06 -8.53
C CYS A 153 -7.61 5.52 -8.98
N THR A 154 -8.55 4.60 -9.14
CA THR A 154 -9.92 4.89 -9.57
C THR A 154 -10.90 5.09 -8.42
N ALA A 155 -10.41 5.07 -7.16
CA ALA A 155 -11.22 5.14 -5.96
C ALA A 155 -12.41 4.15 -5.96
N CYS A 156 -12.21 2.94 -6.50
CA CYS A 156 -13.25 1.90 -6.52
C CYS A 156 -13.43 1.19 -5.17
N TYR A 157 -12.51 1.38 -4.22
CA TYR A 157 -12.49 0.77 -2.88
C TYR A 157 -12.55 -0.77 -2.81
N ARG A 158 -12.49 -1.50 -3.93
CA ARG A 158 -12.40 -2.97 -3.95
C ARG A 158 -11.19 -3.53 -3.20
N CYS A 159 -10.11 -2.76 -3.08
CA CYS A 159 -8.96 -3.18 -2.29
C CYS A 159 -9.26 -3.35 -0.79
N PHE A 160 -10.35 -2.78 -0.28
CA PHE A 160 -10.84 -3.05 1.07
C PHE A 160 -11.58 -4.39 1.20
N ASN A 161 -11.73 -5.16 0.12
CA ASN A 161 -12.21 -6.53 0.20
C ASN A 161 -11.09 -7.50 0.61
N THR A 162 -9.90 -7.39 0.04
CA THR A 162 -8.83 -8.39 0.23
C THR A 162 -7.45 -7.78 0.50
N GLY A 163 -7.29 -6.47 0.45
CA GLY A 163 -5.97 -5.82 0.53
C GLY A 163 -5.16 -5.91 -0.77
N ARG A 164 -5.77 -6.36 -1.87
CA ARG A 164 -5.18 -6.38 -3.21
C ARG A 164 -5.89 -5.38 -4.13
N CYS A 165 -5.15 -4.68 -4.99
CA CYS A 165 -5.78 -3.84 -6.00
C CYS A 165 -6.33 -4.71 -7.14
N VAL A 166 -7.47 -4.31 -7.72
CA VAL A 166 -8.03 -4.99 -8.91
C VAL A 166 -7.33 -4.58 -10.22
N ILE A 167 -6.54 -3.52 -10.19
CA ILE A 167 -5.73 -3.10 -11.33
C ILE A 167 -4.41 -3.88 -11.25
N GLU A 168 -4.18 -4.75 -12.23
CA GLU A 168 -2.97 -5.57 -12.33
C GLU A 168 -1.91 -4.84 -13.15
N ASP A 169 -0.89 -4.34 -12.47
CA ASP A 169 0.21 -3.58 -13.06
C ASP A 169 1.47 -3.63 -12.16
N ASP A 170 2.48 -2.82 -12.44
CA ASP A 170 3.75 -2.85 -11.71
C ASP A 170 3.64 -2.48 -10.22
N MET A 171 2.48 -1.96 -9.77
CA MET A 171 2.27 -1.57 -8.39
C MET A 171 2.40 -2.75 -7.43
N ASP A 172 2.04 -3.97 -7.85
CA ASP A 172 2.19 -5.17 -7.01
C ASP A 172 3.65 -5.42 -6.62
N GLY A 173 4.60 -5.14 -7.52
CA GLY A 173 6.04 -5.20 -7.22
C GLY A 173 6.48 -4.11 -6.26
N VAL A 174 5.97 -2.89 -6.43
CA VAL A 174 6.26 -1.75 -5.55
C VAL A 174 5.73 -1.99 -4.14
N ILE A 175 4.51 -2.50 -3.99
CA ILE A 175 3.93 -2.81 -2.67
C ILE A 175 4.79 -3.85 -1.95
N ARG A 176 5.22 -4.91 -2.63
CA ARG A 176 6.12 -5.91 -2.05
C ARG A 176 7.45 -5.29 -1.58
N ALA A 177 8.02 -4.38 -2.37
CA ALA A 177 9.24 -3.67 -1.98
C ALA A 177 9.02 -2.78 -0.74
N ILE A 178 7.88 -2.08 -0.66
CA ILE A 178 7.51 -1.28 0.52
C ILE A 178 7.36 -2.18 1.74
N GLU A 179 6.74 -3.36 1.61
CA GLU A 179 6.53 -4.26 2.73
C GLU A 179 7.81 -4.93 3.22
N ALA A 180 8.78 -5.18 2.33
CA ALA A 180 10.06 -5.78 2.66
C ALA A 180 11.03 -4.80 3.36
N ALA A 181 10.89 -3.50 3.13
CA ALA A 181 11.83 -2.51 3.65
C ALA A 181 11.55 -2.10 5.10
N ARG A 182 12.59 -1.89 5.91
CA ARG A 182 12.46 -1.30 7.26
C ARG A 182 12.36 0.22 7.21
N LEU A 183 13.08 0.84 6.27
CA LEU A 183 13.10 2.28 6.02
C LEU A 183 12.55 2.57 4.62
N ILE A 184 11.64 3.54 4.51
CA ILE A 184 11.18 4.08 3.24
C ILE A 184 11.71 5.51 3.10
N VAL A 185 12.58 5.74 2.13
CA VAL A 185 13.08 7.06 1.78
C VAL A 185 12.35 7.54 0.54
N VAL A 186 11.66 8.68 0.63
CA VAL A 186 11.04 9.33 -0.53
C VAL A 186 11.92 10.51 -0.94
N CYS A 187 12.57 10.38 -2.09
CA CYS A 187 13.38 11.44 -2.69
C CYS A 187 12.58 12.09 -3.82
N THR A 188 12.13 13.32 -3.66
CA THR A 188 11.29 14.02 -4.66
C THR A 188 11.74 15.45 -4.88
N PRO A 189 11.65 16.01 -6.09
CA PRO A 189 11.70 17.45 -6.27
C PRO A 189 10.35 18.08 -5.83
N VAL A 190 10.30 19.40 -5.77
CA VAL A 190 9.04 20.16 -5.86
C VAL A 190 8.68 20.32 -7.34
N ALA A 191 7.90 19.38 -7.88
CA ALA A 191 7.42 19.38 -9.25
C ALA A 191 6.08 20.11 -9.37
N ALA A 192 6.07 21.28 -10.01
CA ALA A 192 4.87 22.07 -10.25
C ALA A 192 4.01 22.30 -8.98
N GLY A 193 4.67 22.57 -7.85
CA GLY A 193 3.99 22.82 -6.57
C GLY A 193 3.54 21.56 -5.81
N THR A 194 4.05 20.37 -6.15
CA THR A 194 3.80 19.11 -5.43
C THR A 194 4.86 18.05 -5.78
N VAL A 195 4.59 16.76 -5.55
CA VAL A 195 5.39 15.62 -6.04
C VAL A 195 5.14 15.38 -7.54
N SER A 196 6.03 14.65 -8.23
CA SER A 196 5.80 14.31 -9.64
C SER A 196 4.54 13.46 -9.83
N ALA A 197 3.93 13.52 -11.03
CA ALA A 197 2.74 12.74 -11.34
C ALA A 197 2.93 11.24 -11.12
N ALA A 198 4.05 10.68 -11.60
CA ALA A 198 4.36 9.26 -11.41
C ALA A 198 4.51 8.87 -9.93
N LEU A 199 5.14 9.73 -9.10
CA LEU A 199 5.21 9.50 -7.66
C LEU A 199 3.82 9.61 -7.02
N LYS A 200 2.97 10.52 -7.50
CA LYS A 200 1.60 10.67 -7.01
C LYS A 200 0.74 9.44 -7.33
N ASP A 201 0.86 8.86 -8.52
CA ASP A 201 0.17 7.62 -8.89
C ASP A 201 0.55 6.47 -7.96
N LEU A 202 1.85 6.29 -7.66
CA LEU A 202 2.34 5.31 -6.68
C LEU A 202 1.71 5.55 -5.30
N ILE A 203 1.75 6.79 -4.81
CA ILE A 203 1.18 7.16 -3.50
C ILE A 203 -0.33 6.90 -3.44
N ASP A 204 -1.07 7.21 -4.51
CA ASP A 204 -2.52 7.00 -4.55
C ASP A 204 -2.88 5.53 -4.64
N ARG A 205 -2.11 4.76 -5.40
CA ARG A 205 -2.27 3.30 -5.55
C ARG A 205 -1.81 2.51 -4.33
N SER A 206 -1.05 3.11 -3.40
CA SER A 206 -0.67 2.46 -2.13
C SER A 206 -1.85 2.26 -1.17
N LEU A 207 -3.04 2.75 -1.52
CA LEU A 207 -4.28 2.53 -0.76
C LEU A 207 -4.57 1.04 -0.53
N SER A 208 -4.22 0.16 -1.47
CA SER A 208 -4.39 -1.29 -1.29
C SER A 208 -3.55 -1.85 -0.15
N LEU A 209 -2.33 -1.34 0.05
CA LEU A 209 -1.50 -1.71 1.19
C LEU A 209 -2.08 -1.20 2.52
N ALA A 210 -2.63 0.01 2.52
CA ALA A 210 -3.34 0.54 3.69
C ALA A 210 -4.53 -0.35 4.06
N ALA A 211 -5.32 -0.75 3.06
CA ALA A 211 -6.43 -1.69 3.22
C ALA A 211 -5.95 -3.05 3.75
N ALA A 212 -4.87 -3.61 3.21
CA ALA A 212 -4.30 -4.87 3.69
C ALA A 212 -3.90 -4.81 5.17
N ARG A 213 -3.28 -3.71 5.61
CA ARG A 213 -2.90 -3.48 7.02
C ARG A 213 -4.12 -3.33 7.92
N ALA A 214 -5.12 -2.59 7.48
CA ALA A 214 -6.39 -2.43 8.21
C ALA A 214 -7.10 -3.78 8.38
N LEU A 215 -7.25 -4.55 7.30
CA LEU A 215 -7.93 -5.85 7.31
C LEU A 215 -7.21 -6.90 8.15
N SER A 216 -5.88 -6.93 8.12
CA SER A 216 -5.06 -7.88 8.88
C SER A 216 -4.83 -7.46 10.34
N GLY A 217 -5.09 -6.19 10.67
CA GLY A 217 -4.72 -5.60 11.96
C GLY A 217 -3.20 -5.45 12.15
N GLN A 218 -2.40 -5.59 11.09
CA GLN A 218 -0.95 -5.51 11.18
C GLN A 218 -0.46 -4.07 11.17
N THR A 219 0.36 -3.73 12.16
CA THR A 219 1.01 -2.43 12.29
C THR A 219 2.53 -2.60 12.31
N PRO A 220 3.16 -2.85 11.15
CA PRO A 220 4.60 -3.10 11.10
C PRO A 220 5.39 -1.86 11.54
N VAL A 221 6.52 -2.08 12.21
CA VAL A 221 7.45 -1.00 12.57
C VAL A 221 8.31 -0.66 11.35
N GLN A 222 7.94 0.41 10.66
CA GLN A 222 8.70 0.99 9.55
C GLN A 222 8.94 2.47 9.79
N TRP A 223 10.04 2.97 9.23
CA TRP A 223 10.43 4.38 9.32
C TRP A 223 10.37 5.06 7.96
N GLY A 224 10.07 6.36 7.95
CA GLY A 224 9.91 7.16 6.73
C GLY A 224 10.82 8.38 6.75
N LEU A 225 11.61 8.60 5.70
CA LEU A 225 12.46 9.77 5.53
C LEU A 225 12.07 10.50 4.25
N LEU A 226 11.83 11.82 4.32
CA LEU A 226 11.63 12.67 3.16
C LEU A 226 12.94 13.37 2.81
N CYS A 227 13.41 13.24 1.57
CA CYS A 227 14.50 14.02 1.01
C CYS A 227 13.97 14.85 -0.17
N SER A 228 14.11 16.16 -0.12
CA SER A 228 13.62 17.03 -1.20
C SER A 228 14.59 18.15 -1.55
N ALA A 229 14.68 18.45 -2.83
CA ALA A 229 15.42 19.57 -3.40
C ALA A 229 14.46 20.44 -4.21
N GLY A 230 14.46 21.75 -3.96
CA GLY A 230 13.50 22.67 -4.57
C GLY A 230 13.93 24.13 -4.42
N VAL A 231 13.21 25.02 -5.08
CA VAL A 231 13.50 26.46 -5.11
C VAL A 231 12.94 27.15 -3.86
N GLU A 232 11.78 26.73 -3.36
CA GLU A 232 11.09 27.39 -2.23
C GLU A 232 10.40 26.39 -1.26
N ASP A 233 9.23 26.76 -0.73
CA ASP A 233 8.41 26.08 0.27
C ASP A 233 8.15 24.58 -0.03
N PHE A 234 8.61 23.74 0.89
CA PHE A 234 8.44 22.29 0.84
C PHE A 234 7.11 21.82 1.44
N THR A 235 6.26 22.71 1.95
CA THR A 235 4.98 22.36 2.59
C THR A 235 4.13 21.47 1.68
N CYS A 236 4.14 21.72 0.37
CA CYS A 236 3.40 20.92 -0.60
C CYS A 236 3.82 19.45 -0.62
N VAL A 237 5.13 19.17 -0.75
CA VAL A 237 5.67 17.81 -0.78
C VAL A 237 5.65 17.16 0.61
N TYR A 238 5.93 17.94 1.66
CA TYR A 238 5.86 17.50 3.04
C TYR A 238 4.48 16.93 3.37
N ARG A 239 3.41 17.68 3.05
CA ARG A 239 2.03 17.24 3.33
C ARG A 239 1.68 15.95 2.59
N VAL A 240 2.07 15.84 1.32
CA VAL A 240 1.76 14.65 0.50
C VAL A 240 2.51 13.42 1.03
N VAL A 241 3.81 13.54 1.28
CA VAL A 241 4.65 12.41 1.70
C VAL A 241 4.36 11.99 3.14
N HIS A 242 4.13 12.92 4.06
CA HIS A 242 3.76 12.57 5.43
C HIS A 242 2.35 11.96 5.51
N ALA A 243 1.41 12.40 4.66
CA ALA A 243 0.11 11.73 4.53
C ALA A 243 0.26 10.30 3.99
N PHE A 244 1.17 10.07 3.03
CA PHE A 244 1.53 8.74 2.56
C PHE A 244 2.09 7.87 3.70
N PHE A 245 3.08 8.36 4.46
CA PHE A 245 3.63 7.64 5.60
C PHE A 245 2.56 7.31 6.64
N THR A 246 1.78 8.31 7.05
CA THR A 246 0.73 8.16 8.07
C THR A 246 -0.32 7.14 7.66
N ARG A 247 -0.79 7.20 6.39
CA ARG A 247 -1.80 6.26 5.87
C ARG A 247 -1.33 4.81 5.90
N LEU A 248 -0.04 4.59 5.72
CA LEU A 248 0.55 3.25 5.79
C LEU A 248 0.97 2.87 7.23
N GLY A 249 0.93 3.77 8.20
CA GLY A 249 1.47 3.53 9.55
C GLY A 249 3.01 3.51 9.58
N ILE A 250 3.66 4.14 8.61
CA ILE A 250 5.11 4.37 8.59
C ILE A 250 5.41 5.56 9.51
N ARG A 251 6.35 5.40 10.43
CA ARG A 251 6.73 6.43 11.40
C ARG A 251 7.69 7.43 10.75
N PRO A 252 7.33 8.72 10.64
CA PRO A 252 8.25 9.70 10.08
C PRO A 252 9.47 9.86 10.98
N LEU A 253 10.65 9.72 10.39
CA LEU A 253 11.94 9.92 11.01
C LEU A 253 12.34 11.40 11.00
N GLY A 254 12.07 12.06 9.87
CA GLY A 254 12.41 13.47 9.66
C GLY A 254 12.41 13.84 8.19
N ASN A 255 12.97 15.02 7.90
CA ASN A 255 13.08 15.56 6.56
C ASN A 255 14.49 16.10 6.32
N VAL A 256 14.99 15.94 5.10
CA VAL A 256 16.18 16.60 4.57
C VAL A 256 15.73 17.45 3.39
N LEU A 257 15.69 18.77 3.59
CA LEU A 257 15.11 19.73 2.66
C LEU A 257 16.20 20.68 2.19
N VAL A 258 16.35 20.79 0.88
CA VAL A 258 17.44 21.54 0.24
C VAL A 258 16.84 22.67 -0.60
N PRO A 259 16.72 23.89 -0.05
CA PRO A 259 16.19 25.06 -0.76
C PRO A 259 17.17 25.60 -1.81
N ASP A 260 16.76 26.60 -2.59
CA ASP A 260 17.65 27.44 -3.42
C ASP A 260 18.52 26.65 -4.43
N VAL A 261 17.98 25.55 -4.96
CA VAL A 261 18.69 24.70 -5.95
C VAL A 261 18.72 25.29 -7.37
N ASP A 262 18.05 26.41 -7.59
CA ASP A 262 18.18 27.26 -8.77
C ASP A 262 19.41 28.17 -8.68
N GLU A 263 19.79 28.62 -7.48
CA GLU A 263 21.04 29.34 -7.24
C GLU A 263 22.25 28.40 -7.28
N VAL A 264 22.10 27.21 -6.69
CA VAL A 264 23.11 26.14 -6.75
C VAL A 264 22.67 25.07 -7.75
N THR A 265 23.07 25.26 -9.01
CA THR A 265 22.65 24.38 -10.12
C THR A 265 23.01 22.90 -9.88
N ASP A 266 24.17 22.63 -9.29
CA ASP A 266 24.64 21.28 -8.95
C ASP A 266 25.04 21.22 -7.48
N LEU A 267 24.29 20.44 -6.68
CA LEU A 267 24.57 20.29 -5.25
C LEU A 267 25.97 19.74 -4.94
N ARG A 268 26.59 19.04 -5.89
CA ARG A 268 27.94 18.47 -5.73
C ARG A 268 29.04 19.53 -5.82
N ALA A 269 28.70 20.74 -6.27
CA ALA A 269 29.64 21.85 -6.35
C ALA A 269 29.87 22.54 -4.99
N ASP A 270 29.11 22.17 -3.96
CA ASP A 270 29.19 22.74 -2.61
C ASP A 270 29.53 21.64 -1.58
N PRO A 271 30.84 21.41 -1.31
CA PRO A 271 31.29 20.33 -0.42
C PRO A 271 30.83 20.49 1.03
N ASP A 272 30.71 21.73 1.51
CA ASP A 272 30.26 22.01 2.87
C ASP A 272 28.78 21.63 3.02
N ARG A 273 27.97 22.02 2.03
CA ARG A 273 26.55 21.64 1.98
C ARG A 273 26.35 20.13 1.80
N GLU A 274 27.15 19.48 0.96
CA GLU A 274 27.13 18.00 0.84
C GLU A 274 27.41 17.35 2.21
N LYS A 275 28.46 17.80 2.90
CA LYS A 275 28.83 17.27 4.22
C LYS A 275 27.69 17.45 5.23
N ASP A 276 27.12 18.65 5.31
CA ASP A 276 26.03 18.96 6.25
C ASP A 276 24.78 18.09 6.00
N LEU A 277 24.42 17.87 4.73
CA LEU A 277 23.28 17.03 4.35
C LEU A 277 23.52 15.56 4.69
N ARG A 278 24.74 15.05 4.47
CA ARG A 278 25.12 13.69 4.85
C ARG A 278 25.12 13.51 6.37
N ASP A 279 25.66 14.47 7.11
CA ASP A 279 25.67 14.45 8.58
C ASP A 279 24.23 14.48 9.12
N GLN A 280 23.34 15.30 8.54
CA GLN A 280 21.93 15.34 8.89
C GLN A 280 21.22 14.00 8.64
N MET A 281 21.45 13.37 7.49
CA MET A 281 20.90 12.04 7.19
C MET A 281 21.38 11.00 8.19
N GLY A 282 22.69 10.98 8.48
CA GLY A 282 23.27 10.06 9.46
C GLY A 282 22.68 10.25 10.87
N ALA A 283 22.54 11.49 11.32
CA ALA A 283 21.94 11.82 12.60
C ALA A 283 20.48 11.33 12.69
N LEU A 284 19.68 11.53 11.64
CA LEU A 284 18.31 11.02 11.58
C LEU A 284 18.29 9.49 11.66
N LEU A 285 19.09 8.80 10.86
CA LEU A 285 19.16 7.33 10.86
C LEU A 285 19.60 6.76 12.21
N ALA A 286 20.49 7.44 12.93
CA ALA A 286 20.92 7.04 14.27
C ALA A 286 19.78 7.08 15.31
N THR A 287 18.71 7.83 15.07
CA THR A 287 17.52 7.83 15.94
C THR A 287 16.59 6.64 15.72
N MET A 288 16.76 5.91 14.61
CA MET A 288 16.08 4.64 14.44
C MET A 288 16.66 3.66 15.46
N ALA A 289 15.81 3.10 16.34
CA ALA A 289 16.18 1.93 17.11
C ALA A 289 16.42 0.78 16.12
N LEU A 290 17.66 0.65 15.65
CA LEU A 290 18.11 -0.50 14.86
C LEU A 290 18.29 -1.65 15.85
N PRO A 291 17.81 -2.87 15.55
CA PRO A 291 18.25 -4.02 16.33
C PRO A 291 19.78 -4.07 16.30
N ASP A 292 20.39 -4.35 17.44
CA ASP A 292 21.84 -4.48 17.59
C ASP A 292 22.35 -5.58 16.64
N ASN A 293 22.63 -5.24 15.38
CA ASN A 293 23.45 -6.07 14.51
C ASN A 293 24.91 -5.83 14.91
N LYS A 294 25.29 -6.40 16.05
CA LYS A 294 26.70 -6.74 16.25
C LYS A 294 27.00 -8.00 15.40
N PRO A 295 28.13 -8.02 14.67
CA PRO A 295 28.57 -9.20 13.94
C PRO A 295 28.78 -10.40 14.86
#